data_AF-A0A2T0K8T7-F1
#
_entry.id   AF-A0A2T0K8T7-F1
#
_cell.length_a   1.000
_cell.length_b   1.000
_cell.length_c   1.000
_cell.angle_alpha   90.00
_cell.angle_beta   90.00
_cell.angle_gamma   90.00
#
_symmetry.space_group_name_H-M   'P 1'
#
loop_
_entity.id
_entity.type
_entity.pdbx_description
1 polymer ?
#
loop_
_entity_poly.entity_id
_entity_poly.type
_entity_poly.pdbx_seq_one_letter_code
_entity_poly.pdbx_strand_id
1 'polypeptide(L)' 'MTVVAIGHVDGRTVVASGDTHGTVRLWHPTGPEVSTWTLPGAVHALGFDVPGLLTVGIGAGVIGIHPERV' A
#
# COMPACT_ATOMS: atom_id res chain seq x y z
N MET A 1 11.48 -4.45 9.49
CA MET A 1 11.61 -3.21 8.70
C MET A 1 10.21 -2.79 8.31
N THR A 2 9.91 -1.50 8.39
CA THR A 2 8.60 -0.95 8.01
C THR A 2 8.83 0.09 6.93
N VAL A 3 8.01 0.06 5.89
CA VAL A 3 8.01 1.03 4.79
C VAL A 3 6.70 1.81 4.79
N VAL A 4 6.73 3.04 4.27
CA VAL A 4 5.56 3.91 4.16
C VAL A 4 5.60 4.65 2.82
N ALA A 5 4.44 4.87 2.23
CA ALA A 5 4.26 5.72 1.05
C ALA A 5 3.02 6.60 1.23
N ILE A 6 3.08 7.80 0.66
CA ILE A 6 1.93 8.70 0.53
C ILE A 6 1.60 8.77 -0.95
N GLY A 7 0.31 8.77 -1.28
CA GLY A 7 -0.15 8.87 -2.66
C GLY A 7 -1.58 9.37 -2.77
N HIS A 8 -2.14 9.22 -3.96
CA HIS A 8 -3.51 9.59 -4.25
C HIS A 8 -4.24 8.40 -4.88
N VAL A 9 -5.44 8.11 -4.40
CA VAL A 9 -6.38 7.14 -4.98
C VAL A 9 -7.69 7.87 -5.20
N ASP A 10 -8.22 7.84 -6.42
CA ASP A 10 -9.45 8.56 -6.79
C ASP A 10 -9.46 10.05 -6.40
N GLY A 11 -8.30 10.70 -6.47
CA GLY A 11 -8.12 12.11 -6.10
C GLY A 11 -8.07 12.39 -4.59
N ARG A 12 -8.13 11.37 -3.74
CA ARG A 12 -7.97 11.48 -2.28
C ARG A 12 -6.56 11.11 -1.85
N THR A 13 -5.99 11.88 -0.94
CA THR A 13 -4.70 11.53 -0.32
C THR A 13 -4.87 10.30 0.57
N VAL A 14 -3.92 9.37 0.45
CA VAL A 14 -3.87 8.14 1.25
C VAL A 14 -2.45 7.89 1.74
N VAL A 15 -2.33 7.12 2.81
CA VAL A 15 -1.06 6.61 3.34
C VAL A 15 -1.11 5.09 3.27
N ALA A 16 -0.06 4.47 2.75
CA ALA A 16 0.13 3.02 2.83
C ALA A 16 1.36 2.70 3.66
N SER A 17 1.34 1.57 4.37
CA SER A 17 2.53 1.02 5.01
C SER A 17 2.61 -0.49 4.83
N GLY A 18 3.83 -1.00 4.96
CA GLY A 18 4.14 -2.41 4.79
C GLY A 18 5.18 -2.90 5.78
N ASP A 19 5.11 -4.18 6.16
CA ASP A 19 6.02 -4.77 7.14
C ASP A 19 6.70 -6.07 6.66
N THR A 20 7.59 -6.60 7.50
CA THR A 20 8.34 -7.84 7.23
C THR A 20 7.50 -9.11 7.35
N HIS A 21 6.27 -9.03 7.85
CA HIS A 21 5.33 -10.15 7.90
C HIS A 21 4.42 -10.18 6.66
N GLY A 22 4.59 -9.25 5.73
CA GLY A 22 3.81 -9.18 4.51
C GLY A 22 2.47 -8.48 4.70
N THR A 23 2.26 -7.77 5.80
CA THR A 23 1.07 -6.95 6.00
C THR A 23 1.23 -5.65 5.25
N VAL A 24 0.25 -5.28 4.43
CA VAL A 24 0.09 -3.94 3.83
C VAL A 24 -1.20 -3.34 4.35
N ARG A 25 -1.16 -2.10 4.81
CA ARG A 25 -2.31 -1.37 5.35
C ARG A 25 -2.44 -0.03 4.63
N LEU A 26 -3.66 0.45 4.45
CA LEU A 26 -3.98 1.72 3.79
C LEU A 26 -4.90 2.56 4.67
N TRP A 27 -4.64 3.87 4.78
CA TRP A 27 -5.43 4.80 5.59
C TRP A 27 -5.73 6.09 4.86
N HIS A 28 -6.84 6.72 5.25
CA HIS A 28 -6.95 8.17 5.17
C HIS A 28 -5.96 8.83 6.16
N PRO A 29 -5.25 9.91 5.79
CA PRO A 29 -4.25 10.54 6.65
C PRO A 29 -4.77 10.95 8.04
N THR A 30 -6.04 11.32 8.11
CA THR A 30 -6.72 11.77 9.34
C THR A 30 -7.95 10.93 9.66
N GLY A 31 -8.07 9.73 9.09
CA GLY A 31 -9.27 8.91 9.15
C GLY A 31 -8.98 7.46 9.51
N PRO A 32 -10.00 6.58 9.41
CA PRO A 32 -9.82 5.17 9.70
C PRO A 32 -8.94 4.49 8.65
N GLU A 33 -8.51 3.27 9.00
CA GLU A 33 -7.98 2.34 8.02
C GLU A 33 -9.04 2.03 6.97
N VAL A 34 -8.60 2.04 5.71
CA VAL A 34 -9.42 1.75 4.55
C VAL A 34 -9.36 0.27 4.22
N SER A 35 -8.17 -0.33 4.28
CA SER A 35 -7.94 -1.71 3.87
C SER A 35 -6.66 -2.29 4.46
N THR A 36 -6.64 -3.62 4.57
CA THR A 36 -5.48 -4.42 4.93
C THR A 36 -5.37 -5.62 3.98
N TRP A 37 -4.16 -5.90 3.52
CA TRP A 37 -3.82 -7.06 2.70
C TRP A 37 -2.66 -7.84 3.33
N THR A 38 -2.65 -9.15 3.09
CA THR A 38 -1.53 -10.04 3.45
C THR A 38 -0.91 -10.61 2.18
N LEU A 39 0.38 -10.38 2.00
CA LEU A 39 1.16 -10.79 0.83
C LEU A 39 2.11 -11.95 1.18
N PRO A 40 2.53 -12.77 0.20
CA PRO A 40 3.38 -13.94 0.43
C PRO A 40 4.87 -13.56 0.59
N GLY A 41 5.18 -12.53 1.38
CA GLY A 41 6.57 -12.12 1.64
C GLY A 41 6.70 -10.76 2.30
N ALA A 42 7.88 -10.49 2.87
CA ALA A 42 8.22 -9.21 3.47
C ALA A 42 8.10 -8.06 2.47
N VAL A 43 7.48 -6.97 2.90
CA VAL A 43 7.37 -5.75 2.11
C VAL A 43 8.65 -4.94 2.21
N HIS A 44 9.25 -4.65 1.06
CA HIS A 44 10.52 -3.92 0.97
C HIS A 44 10.36 -2.55 0.29
N ALA A 45 9.32 -2.36 -0.52
CA ALA A 45 9.05 -1.10 -1.20
C ALA A 45 7.55 -0.90 -1.43
N LEU A 46 7.11 0.35 -1.39
CA LEU A 46 5.76 0.79 -1.75
C LEU A 46 5.86 2.00 -2.68
N GLY A 47 4.97 2.08 -3.67
CA GLY A 47 4.85 3.23 -4.54
C GLY A 47 3.44 3.35 -5.12
N PHE A 48 2.89 4.56 -5.17
CA PHE A 48 1.66 4.83 -5.88
C PHE A 48 1.98 5.33 -7.29
N ASP A 49 1.32 4.77 -8.30
CA ASP A 49 1.38 5.27 -9.67
C ASP A 49 0.21 6.20 -9.99
N VAL A 50 0.19 6.74 -11.21
CA VAL A 50 -0.92 7.52 -11.77
C VAL A 50 -1.73 6.57 -12.67
N PRO A 51 -2.52 5.64 -12.09
CA PRO A 51 -3.95 5.82 -11.88
C PRO A 51 -4.43 5.41 -10.47
N GLY A 52 -3.55 5.34 -9.47
CA GLY A 52 -3.89 4.95 -8.10
C GLY A 52 -3.69 3.46 -7.79
N LEU A 53 -2.89 2.75 -8.59
CA LEU A 53 -2.38 1.42 -8.23
C LEU A 53 -1.30 1.58 -7.16
N LEU A 54 -1.39 0.77 -6.11
CA LEU A 54 -0.33 0.58 -5.15
C LEU A 54 0.59 -0.54 -5.63
N THR A 55 1.81 -0.18 -6.03
CA THR A 55 2.88 -1.13 -6.35
C THR A 55 3.61 -1.53 -5.07
N VAL A 56 3.74 -2.84 -4.85
CA VAL A 56 4.37 -3.43 -3.65
C VAL A 56 5.52 -4.33 -4.06
N GLY A 57 6.73 -3.99 -3.63
CA GLY A 57 7.92 -4.81 -3.82
C GLY A 57 8.11 -5.79 -2.67
N ILE A 58 8.17 -7.08 -2.98
CA ILE A 58 8.48 -8.18 -2.06
C ILE A 58 9.68 -8.97 -2.57
N GLY A 59 10.27 -9.84 -1.73
CA GLY A 59 11.42 -10.66 -2.14
C GLY A 59 11.16 -11.56 -3.35
N ALA A 60 9.91 -11.94 -3.60
CA ALA A 60 9.51 -12.77 -4.74
C ALA A 60 9.21 -11.98 -6.03
N GLY A 61 9.14 -10.64 -5.99
CA GLY A 61 8.78 -9.81 -7.14
C GLY A 61 7.95 -8.58 -6.77
N VAL A 62 7.12 -8.12 -7.71
CA VAL A 62 6.24 -6.94 -7.54
C VAL A 62 4.78 -7.38 -7.65
N ILE A 63 3.95 -6.87 -6.75
CA ILE A 63 2.48 -7.05 -6.75
C ILE A 63 1.84 -5.67 -6.93
N GLY A 64 0.88 -5.56 -7.85
CA GLY A 64 0.01 -4.39 -7.98
C GLY A 64 -1.30 -4.62 -7.23
N ILE A 65 -1.69 -3.68 -6.38
CA ILE A 65 -2.96 -3.67 -5.67
C ILE A 65 -3.75 -2.46 -6.15
N HIS A 66 -4.96 -2.69 -6.67
CA HIS A 66 -5.92 -1.62 -6.88
C HIS A 66 -6.73 -1.43 -5.58
N PRO A 67 -6.55 -0.33 -4.85
CA PRO A 67 -7.38 -0.05 -3.69
C PRO A 67 -8.79 0.29 -4.18
N GLU A 68 -9.78 -0.49 -3.75
CA GLU A 68 -11.20 -0.20 -4.02
C GLU A 68 -11.54 1.23 -3.52
N ARG A 69 -12.43 1.95 -4.22
CA ARG A 69 -12.82 3.35 -3.95
C ARG A 69 -12.77 3.74 -2.47
N VAL A 70 -11.76 4.52 -2.14
CA VAL A 70 -11.54 5.18 -0.85
C VAL A 70 -12.50 6.36 -0.65
#